data_AF-A0A2M7ADB7-F1
#
_entry.id   AF-A0A2M7ADB7-F1
#
_cell.length_a   1.000
_cell.length_b   1.000
_cell.length_c   1.000
_cell.angle_alpha   90.00
_cell.angle_beta   90.00
_cell.angle_gamma   90.00
#
_symmetry.space_group_name_H-M   'P 1'
#
loop_
_entity.id
_entity.type
_entity.pdbx_description
1 polymer ?
#
loop_
_entity_poly.entity_id
_entity_poly.type
_entity_poly.pdbx_seq_one_letter_code
_entity_poly.pdbx_strand_id
1 'polypeptide(L)' 'VVDHQRGSHIFLHNLERNISVVVPLHKELKKGTLNSITKKVGITIEELKELV' A
#
# COMPACT_ATOMS: atom_id res chain seq x y z
N VAL A 1 0.72 -4.87 9.83
CA VAL A 1 -0.54 -4.84 10.60
C VAL A 1 -1.45 -3.74 10.09
N VAL A 2 -2.78 -3.93 10.15
CA VAL A 2 -3.74 -2.83 9.95
C VAL A 2 -3.76 -2.02 11.24
N ASP A 3 -3.49 -0.72 11.14
CA ASP A 3 -3.51 0.20 12.27
C ASP A 3 -4.97 0.64 12.50
N HIS A 4 -5.55 1.35 11.54
CA HIS A 4 -6.95 1.76 11.55
C HIS A 4 -7.45 2.07 10.12
N GLN A 5 -8.75 2.34 10.00
CA GLN A 5 -9.38 2.71 8.74
C GLN A 5 -10.23 3.98 8.91
N ARG A 6 -10.18 4.88 7.92
CA ARG A 6 -11.06 6.06 7.83
C ARG A 6 -11.72 6.10 6.46
N GLY A 7 -13.02 5.82 6.44
CA GLY A 7 -13.76 5.64 5.17
C GLY A 7 -13.10 4.54 4.33
N SER A 8 -12.79 4.84 3.07
CA SER A 8 -12.12 3.89 2.17
C SER A 8 -10.59 3.87 2.29
N HIS A 9 -9.97 4.60 3.23
CA HIS A 9 -8.52 4.63 3.37
C HIS A 9 -8.07 3.75 4.55
N ILE A 10 -7.23 2.76 4.27
CA ILE A 10 -6.67 1.83 5.25
C ILE A 10 -5.25 2.28 5.60
N PHE A 11 -4.98 2.42 6.89
CA PHE A 11 -3.65 2.72 7.41
C PHE A 11 -2.97 1.41 7.77
N LEU A 12 -1.83 1.13 7.13
CA LEU A 12 -1.04 -0.06 7.33
C LEU A 12 0.32 0.32 7.90
N HIS A 13 0.79 -0.47 8.86
CA HIS A 13 2.12 -0.32 9.44
C HIS A 13 2.90 -1.64 9.36
N ASN A 14 4.11 -1.57 8.82
CA ASN A 14 5.08 -2.65 8.87
C ASN A 14 6.02 -2.41 10.06
N LEU A 15 5.89 -3.25 11.10
CA LEU A 15 6.63 -3.13 12.35
C LEU A 15 8.13 -3.43 12.17
N GLU A 16 8.46 -4.39 11.30
CA GLU A 16 9.85 -4.82 11.08
C GLU A 16 10.66 -3.74 10.35
N ARG A 17 10.06 -3.13 9.34
CA ARG A 17 10.70 -2.11 8.50
C ARG A 17 10.43 -0.68 8.99
N ASN A 18 9.57 -0.52 10.00
CA ASN A 18 9.08 0.75 10.51
C ASN A 18 8.53 1.68 9.39
N ILE A 19 7.70 1.13 8.50
CA ILE A 19 7.11 1.85 7.37
C ILE A 19 5.59 1.92 7.54
N SER A 20 5.02 3.11 7.42
CA SER A 20 3.56 3.32 7.38
C SER A 20 3.09 3.75 5.99
N VAL A 21 2.02 3.15 5.50
CA VAL A 21 1.37 3.51 4.22
C VAL A 21 -0.14 3.63 4.37
N VAL A 22 -0.74 4.48 3.54
CA VAL A 22 -2.19 4.59 3.42
C VAL A 22 -2.58 4.02 2.07
N VAL A 23 -3.48 3.03 2.07
CA VAL A 23 -3.95 2.35 0.87
C VAL A 23 -5.45 2.62 0.69
N PRO A 24 -5.87 3.29 -0.39
CA PRO A 24 -7.28 3.40 -0.73
C PRO A 24 -7.85 2.03 -1.13
N LEU A 25 -8.95 1.62 -0.51
CA LEU A 25 -9.69 0.39 -0.80
C LEU A 25 -10.66 0.63 -1.96
N HIS A 26 -10.12 0.85 -3.16
CA HIS A 26 -10.89 1.05 -4.39
C HIS A 26 -10.66 -0.13 -5.33
N LYS A 27 -11.62 -0.40 -6.23
CA LYS A 27 -11.49 -1.46 -7.24
C LYS A 27 -10.30 -1.22 -8.19
N GLU A 28 -10.03 0.03 -8.51
CA GLU A 28 -8.92 0.46 -9.36
C GLU A 28 -8.21 1.65 -8.72
N LEU A 29 -6.87 1.60 -8.71
CA LEU A 29 -6.03 2.68 -8.21
C LEU A 29 -5.45 3.49 -9.36
N LYS A 30 -5.38 4.81 -9.19
CA LYS A 30 -4.66 5.67 -10.13
C LYS A 30 -3.19 5.25 -10.19
N LYS A 31 -2.58 5.26 -11.38
CA LYS A 31 -1.15 4.93 -11.60
C LYS A 31 -0.22 5.66 -10.64
N GLY A 32 -0.44 6.96 -10.41
CA GLY A 32 0.39 7.75 -9.48
C GLY A 32 0.27 7.28 -8.03
N THR A 33 -0.92 6.88 -7.60
CA THR A 33 -1.16 6.33 -6.26
C THR A 33 -0.46 5.00 -6.08
N LEU A 34 -0.62 4.08 -7.04
CA LEU A 34 0.05 2.79 -7.03
C LEU A 34 1.58 2.97 -6.98
N ASN A 35 2.14 3.78 -7.87
CA ASN A 35 3.57 4.06 -7.92
C ASN A 35 4.11 4.70 -6.63
N SER A 36 3.35 5.59 -6.00
CA SER A 36 3.74 6.20 -4.73
C SER A 36 3.82 5.17 -3.61
N ILE A 37 2.84 4.27 -3.54
CA ILE A 37 2.79 3.19 -2.54
C ILE A 37 3.94 2.20 -2.77
N THR A 38 4.09 1.67 -3.98
CA THR A 38 5.12 0.66 -4.29
C THR A 38 6.53 1.20 -4.07
N LYS A 39 6.80 2.44 -4.50
CA LYS A 39 8.08 3.12 -4.23
C LYS A 39 8.33 3.29 -2.73
N LYS A 40 7.30 3.63 -1.95
CA LYS A 40 7.43 3.83 -0.49
C LYS A 40 7.71 2.52 0.26
N VAL A 41 7.08 1.42 -0.15
CA VAL A 41 7.32 0.10 0.46
C VAL A 41 8.51 -0.63 -0.16
N GLY A 42 9.09 -0.09 -1.24
CA GLY A 42 10.27 -0.62 -1.89
C GLY A 42 10.03 -1.96 -2.58
N ILE A 43 8.90 -2.10 -3.29
CA ILE A 43 8.62 -3.26 -4.14
C ILE A 43 8.43 -2.81 -5.59
N THR A 44 8.73 -3.71 -6.52
CA THR A 44 8.50 -3.57 -7.95
C THR A 44 7.06 -3.95 -8.31
N ILE A 45 6.65 -3.62 -9.54
CA ILE A 45 5.34 -4.04 -10.06
C ILE A 45 5.31 -5.56 -10.29
N GLU A 46 6.44 -6.13 -10.67
CA GLU A 46 6.60 -7.56 -10.91
C GLU A 46 6.42 -8.35 -9.61
N GLU A 47 7.12 -7.97 -8.52
CA GLU A 47 6.94 -8.58 -7.20
C GLU A 47 5.50 -8.43 -6.70
N LEU A 48 4.85 -7.29 -6.95
CA LEU A 48 3.45 -7.11 -6.57
C LEU A 48 2.52 -8.08 -7.31
N LYS A 49 2.79 -8.41 -8.57
CA LYS A 49 1.99 -9.35 -9.38
C LYS A 49 2.14 -10.80 -8.92
N GLU A 50 3.23 -11.16 -8.25
CA GLU A 50 3.42 -12.51 -7.72
C GLU A 50 2.62 -12.77 -6.43
N LEU A 51 2.08 -11.72 -5.81
CA LEU A 51 1.33 -11.78 -4.54
C LEU A 51 -0.20 -11.84 -4.72
N VAL A 52 -0.68 -11.83 -5.96
CA VAL A 52 -2.11 -11.85 -6.34
C VAL A 52 -2.45 -13.06 -7.19
#